data_AF-A0A954GVS3-F1
#
_entry.id   AF-A0A954GVS3-F1
#
_cell.length_a   1.000
_cell.length_b   1.000
_cell.length_c   1.000
_cell.angle_alpha   90.00
_cell.angle_beta   90.00
_cell.angle_gamma   90.00
#
_symmetry.space_group_name_H-M   'P 1'
#
loop_
_entity.id
_entity.type
_entity.pdbx_description
1 polymer ?
#
loop_
_entity_poly.entity_id
_entity_poly.type
_entity_poly.pdbx_seq_one_letter_code
_entity_poly.pdbx_strand_id
1 'polypeptide(L)'
;MPRHVLSFIGLILLAFTFGCGPEPVQTETPEPKVSETTPAPETPVASDEKKSPDADTASQVPYENPLAAEEQQAGWLTLFDGHSLFGWESNNEEVNWHVADGAITADSGPTGLLVTHVPFADYELRVQFRMEAAGNSGVFLRTTKQPKEVTADCYELNIVDDHPSGFLTGSFVGRQKTEAPISGSGDWKTFRVLAQGRRFEVF
;
A
#
# COMPACT_ATOMS: atom_id res chain seq x y z
N MET A 1 -29.51 10.08 -12.37
CA MET A 1 -29.29 10.90 -11.15
C MET A 1 -27.95 11.60 -11.30
N PRO A 2 -27.71 12.79 -10.72
CA PRO A 2 -26.44 13.50 -10.85
C PRO A 2 -25.29 12.73 -10.20
N ARG A 3 -24.06 12.97 -10.67
CA ARG A 3 -22.81 12.30 -10.29
C ARG A 3 -21.91 13.26 -9.53
N HIS A 4 -21.34 12.86 -8.40
CA HIS A 4 -20.30 13.60 -7.69
C HIS A 4 -19.21 12.66 -7.17
N VAL A 5 -18.05 13.21 -6.81
CA VAL A 5 -16.74 12.53 -6.90
C VAL A 5 -15.99 12.57 -5.54
N LEU A 6 -14.91 11.80 -5.40
CA LEU A 6 -14.23 11.46 -4.14
C LEU A 6 -12.76 11.96 -4.19
N SER A 7 -12.25 12.72 -3.19
CA SER A 7 -10.91 13.39 -3.27
C SER A 7 -10.10 13.32 -1.96
N PHE A 8 -8.82 12.89 -1.99
CA PHE A 8 -7.97 12.52 -0.84
C PHE A 8 -6.66 13.35 -0.72
N ILE A 9 -6.03 13.39 0.47
CA ILE A 9 -4.63 13.85 0.71
C ILE A 9 -3.94 13.11 1.88
N GLY A 10 -2.81 12.41 1.66
CA GLY A 10 -1.72 12.15 2.65
C GLY A 10 -1.85 11.04 3.74
N LEU A 11 -0.91 10.07 3.80
CA LEU A 11 -1.09 8.80 4.56
C LEU A 11 0.15 8.18 5.26
N ILE A 12 0.07 7.83 6.57
CA ILE A 12 1.20 7.70 7.54
C ILE A 12 0.84 6.95 8.90
N LEU A 13 1.17 5.68 9.34
CA LEU A 13 2.15 4.56 9.00
C LEU A 13 3.64 4.49 9.58
N LEU A 14 3.95 4.62 10.88
CA LEU A 14 5.34 4.51 11.48
C LEU A 14 5.88 3.07 11.76
N ALA A 15 7.21 2.87 11.86
CA ALA A 15 7.82 1.67 12.48
C ALA A 15 9.06 1.97 13.35
N PHE A 16 9.21 1.24 14.47
CA PHE A 16 10.39 1.28 15.36
C PHE A 16 11.11 -0.07 15.41
N THR A 17 12.45 -0.06 15.29
CA THR A 17 13.30 -1.22 15.59
C THR A 17 14.42 -0.84 16.55
N PHE A 18 14.38 -1.37 17.78
CA PHE A 18 15.52 -1.34 18.70
C PHE A 18 16.39 -2.60 18.50
N GLY A 19 17.69 -2.41 18.24
CA GLY A 19 18.67 -3.49 18.16
C GLY A 19 20.08 -2.94 18.38
N CYS A 20 20.79 -3.46 19.39
CA CYS A 20 22.14 -3.01 19.72
C CYS A 20 23.19 -3.59 18.75
N GLY A 21 24.27 -2.83 18.53
CA GLY A 21 25.56 -3.39 18.08
C GLY A 21 26.22 -4.24 19.20
N PRO A 22 27.41 -4.84 18.93
CA PRO A 22 28.57 -4.02 18.54
C PRO A 22 29.44 -4.56 17.38
N GLU A 23 30.13 -3.60 16.76
CA GLU A 23 31.43 -3.56 16.04
C GLU A 23 32.11 -4.78 15.34
N PRO A 24 32.99 -4.52 14.34
CA PRO A 24 33.32 -5.48 13.29
C PRO A 24 34.59 -6.32 13.51
N VAL A 25 34.73 -7.38 12.69
CA VAL A 25 35.96 -8.14 12.50
C VAL A 25 36.38 -8.05 11.02
N GLN A 26 37.63 -7.69 10.76
CA GLN A 26 38.26 -7.84 9.44
C GLN A 26 39.02 -9.17 9.37
N THR A 27 38.98 -9.85 8.22
CA THR A 27 39.99 -10.86 7.86
C THR A 27 40.09 -11.07 6.34
N GLU A 28 41.18 -10.53 5.79
CA GLU A 28 41.99 -10.95 4.64
C GLU A 28 41.43 -11.91 3.57
N THR A 29 41.52 -11.46 2.31
CA THR A 29 41.36 -12.26 1.08
C THR A 29 42.63 -13.04 0.72
N PRO A 30 42.50 -14.29 0.23
CA PRO A 30 43.52 -14.91 -0.62
C PRO A 30 42.96 -15.30 -2.01
N GLU A 31 43.38 -14.56 -3.04
CA GLU A 31 43.63 -15.13 -4.38
C GLU A 31 44.87 -16.07 -4.33
N PRO A 32 45.20 -16.90 -5.35
CA PRO A 32 44.80 -16.78 -6.76
C PRO A 32 44.48 -18.11 -7.49
N LYS A 33 44.18 -18.05 -8.81
CA LYS A 33 45.15 -18.45 -9.88
C LYS A 33 44.52 -18.38 -11.28
N VAL A 34 45.00 -17.46 -12.11
CA VAL A 34 44.67 -17.38 -13.54
C VAL A 34 45.29 -18.56 -14.31
N SER A 35 44.60 -19.06 -15.33
CA SER A 35 45.18 -19.87 -16.40
C SER A 35 44.81 -19.24 -17.74
N GLU A 36 45.82 -19.00 -18.57
CA GLU A 36 45.76 -18.19 -19.79
C GLU A 36 45.75 -19.09 -21.03
N THR A 37 44.91 -18.79 -22.03
CA THR A 37 45.06 -19.35 -23.39
C THR A 37 44.46 -18.39 -24.41
N THR A 38 45.32 -17.60 -25.05
CA THR A 38 44.99 -16.73 -26.18
C THR A 38 45.10 -17.50 -27.51
N PRO A 39 44.22 -17.20 -28.47
CA PRO A 39 44.67 -17.01 -29.84
C PRO A 39 44.33 -15.60 -30.36
N ALA A 40 45.11 -15.14 -31.33
CA ALA A 40 45.02 -13.83 -31.96
C ALA A 40 45.47 -13.95 -33.44
N PRO A 41 45.32 -12.92 -34.28
CA PRO A 41 44.29 -11.87 -34.30
C PRO A 41 43.59 -11.77 -35.67
N GLU A 42 42.35 -11.29 -35.71
CA GLU A 42 41.73 -10.77 -36.95
C GLU A 42 41.30 -9.30 -36.75
N THR A 43 41.39 -8.52 -37.83
CA THR A 43 41.22 -7.05 -37.84
C THR A 43 39.82 -6.65 -38.34
N PRO A 44 39.38 -5.39 -38.15
CA PRO A 44 37.95 -5.11 -37.94
C PRO A 44 37.10 -5.16 -39.20
N VAL A 45 35.90 -5.73 -39.05
CA VAL A 45 34.78 -5.55 -39.99
C VAL A 45 33.93 -4.36 -39.53
N ALA A 46 33.37 -3.62 -40.49
CA ALA A 46 32.81 -2.28 -40.27
C ALA A 46 31.55 -2.24 -39.40
N SER A 47 31.32 -1.07 -38.80
CA SER A 47 30.12 -0.71 -38.05
C SER A 47 28.94 -0.41 -38.99
N ASP A 48 27.94 -1.29 -39.03
CA ASP A 48 26.61 -0.97 -39.58
C ASP A 48 25.81 -0.17 -38.54
N GLU A 49 25.86 1.17 -38.65
CA GLU A 49 25.19 2.11 -37.76
C GLU A 49 23.68 2.13 -38.02
N LYS A 50 22.96 1.11 -37.54
CA LYS A 50 21.50 1.06 -37.66
C LYS A 50 20.85 2.00 -36.64
N LYS A 51 20.79 3.29 -37.00
CA LYS A 51 20.18 4.40 -36.24
C LYS A 51 18.89 3.93 -35.53
N SER A 52 18.88 4.00 -34.19
CA SER A 52 17.65 3.80 -33.41
C SER A 52 16.61 4.83 -33.82
N PRO A 53 15.32 4.46 -34.00
CA PRO A 53 14.26 5.45 -34.08
C PRO A 53 14.25 6.26 -32.78
N ASP A 54 13.99 7.55 -32.96
CA ASP A 54 14.27 8.62 -32.02
C ASP A 54 13.63 8.38 -30.64
N ALA A 55 14.45 8.50 -29.58
CA ALA A 55 14.00 8.43 -28.19
C ALA A 55 13.32 9.75 -27.80
N ASP A 56 12.15 10.01 -28.39
CA ASP A 56 11.39 11.24 -28.15
C ASP A 56 10.85 11.29 -26.71
N THR A 57 10.73 12.51 -26.18
CA THR A 57 10.79 12.80 -24.75
C THR A 57 9.54 12.34 -24.01
N ALA A 58 9.62 11.17 -23.38
CA ALA A 58 8.71 10.78 -22.30
C ALA A 58 8.96 11.68 -21.08
N SER A 59 8.26 12.82 -21.04
CA SER A 59 8.36 13.83 -19.98
C SER A 59 8.24 13.22 -18.58
N GLN A 60 9.37 13.12 -17.88
CA GLN A 60 9.45 12.71 -16.48
C GLN A 60 8.85 13.82 -15.61
N VAL A 61 7.53 13.78 -15.39
CA VAL A 61 6.90 14.54 -14.30
C VAL A 61 7.48 13.99 -12.99
N PRO A 62 8.12 14.81 -12.13
CA PRO A 62 8.65 14.30 -10.88
C PRO A 62 7.52 13.74 -10.01
N TYR A 63 7.70 12.53 -9.48
CA TYR A 63 6.83 12.01 -8.44
C TYR A 63 7.07 12.80 -7.16
N GLU A 64 6.13 13.68 -6.81
CA GLU A 64 6.13 14.34 -5.51
C GLU A 64 5.63 13.36 -4.45
N ASN A 65 6.54 12.91 -3.59
CA ASN A 65 6.22 12.01 -2.49
C ASN A 65 5.34 12.76 -1.46
N PRO A 66 4.10 12.31 -1.16
CA PRO A 66 3.17 13.03 -0.27
C PRO A 66 3.53 12.93 1.23
N LEU A 67 4.71 12.42 1.57
CA LEU A 67 5.27 12.33 2.92
C LEU A 67 6.14 13.55 3.22
N ALA A 68 6.03 14.12 4.43
CA ALA A 68 6.97 15.13 4.92
C ALA A 68 8.40 14.56 5.02
N ALA A 69 9.42 15.43 5.08
CA ALA A 69 10.82 14.97 5.14
C ALA A 69 11.13 14.22 6.44
N GLU A 70 10.52 14.62 7.54
CA GLU A 70 10.59 14.02 8.87
C GLU A 70 9.92 12.65 8.90
N GLU A 71 8.83 12.51 8.14
CA GLU A 71 8.21 11.23 7.87
C GLU A 71 9.19 10.39 7.05
N GLN A 72 9.59 10.76 5.83
CA GLN A 72 10.52 9.96 5.02
C GLN A 72 11.79 9.46 5.77
N GLN A 73 12.35 10.28 6.68
CA GLN A 73 13.48 9.91 7.55
C GLN A 73 13.20 8.81 8.58
N ALA A 74 11.96 8.69 9.09
CA ALA A 74 11.61 7.78 10.18
C ALA A 74 11.04 6.41 9.70
N GLY A 75 11.32 6.01 8.46
CA GLY A 75 10.92 4.70 7.90
C GLY A 75 9.54 4.64 7.22
N TRP A 76 9.04 5.79 6.78
CA TRP A 76 7.68 5.99 6.30
C TRP A 76 7.47 5.60 4.83
N LEU A 77 6.34 4.96 4.49
CA LEU A 77 6.03 4.50 3.13
C LEU A 77 4.63 4.92 2.64
N THR A 78 4.58 5.52 1.45
CA THR A 78 3.33 5.78 0.74
C THR A 78 2.79 4.50 0.10
N LEU A 79 1.58 4.08 0.47
CA LEU A 79 0.91 2.93 -0.16
C LEU A 79 0.04 3.31 -1.37
N PHE A 80 -0.25 4.59 -1.58
CA PHE A 80 -1.08 5.08 -2.69
C PHE A 80 -0.59 6.47 -3.12
N ASP A 81 -0.30 6.61 -4.42
CA ASP A 81 0.30 7.79 -5.06
C ASP A 81 -0.70 8.93 -5.34
N GLY A 82 -2.00 8.71 -5.11
CA GLY A 82 -3.08 9.64 -5.48
C GLY A 82 -3.54 9.55 -6.94
N HIS A 83 -2.89 8.75 -7.78
CA HIS A 83 -3.01 8.82 -9.24
C HIS A 83 -3.25 7.47 -9.92
N SER A 84 -2.85 6.36 -9.31
CA SER A 84 -2.95 5.02 -9.86
C SER A 84 -3.26 3.95 -8.80
N LEU A 85 -3.64 2.76 -9.24
CA LEU A 85 -3.73 1.57 -8.38
C LEU A 85 -2.40 0.80 -8.36
N PHE A 86 -1.26 1.45 -8.62
CA PHE A 86 0.05 0.80 -8.55
C PHE A 86 0.32 0.27 -7.13
N GLY A 87 0.76 -0.99 -7.03
CA GLY A 87 0.93 -1.68 -5.75
C GLY A 87 -0.33 -2.37 -5.22
N TRP A 88 -1.48 -2.20 -5.89
CA TRP A 88 -2.77 -2.79 -5.51
C TRP A 88 -3.30 -3.78 -6.55
N GLU A 89 -4.10 -4.74 -6.08
CA GLU A 89 -4.74 -5.78 -6.89
C GLU A 89 -6.18 -5.99 -6.43
N SER A 90 -7.14 -6.14 -7.34
CA SER A 90 -8.51 -6.55 -6.97
C SER A 90 -8.56 -8.06 -6.75
N ASN A 91 -9.35 -8.51 -5.78
CA ASN A 91 -9.73 -9.92 -5.67
C ASN A 91 -10.97 -10.30 -6.49
N ASN A 92 -11.65 -9.31 -7.05
CA ASN A 92 -12.85 -9.46 -7.85
C ASN A 92 -12.89 -8.35 -8.93
N GLU A 93 -12.62 -8.71 -10.18
CA GLU A 93 -12.54 -7.76 -11.31
C GLU A 93 -13.90 -7.16 -11.71
N GLU A 94 -15.02 -7.65 -11.14
CA GLU A 94 -16.35 -7.07 -11.35
C GLU A 94 -16.59 -5.80 -10.49
N VAL A 95 -15.70 -5.49 -9.54
CA VAL A 95 -15.79 -4.31 -8.67
C VAL A 95 -15.07 -3.13 -9.31
N ASN A 96 -15.74 -1.98 -9.43
CA ASN A 96 -15.22 -0.78 -10.11
C ASN A 96 -14.20 -0.01 -9.26
N TRP A 97 -13.09 -0.66 -8.90
CA TRP A 97 -11.95 -0.01 -8.28
C TRP A 97 -11.26 0.93 -9.27
N HIS A 98 -11.24 2.22 -8.96
CA HIS A 98 -10.61 3.24 -9.80
C HIS A 98 -10.05 4.38 -8.95
N VAL A 99 -9.32 5.30 -9.60
CA VAL A 99 -8.89 6.56 -8.99
C VAL A 99 -9.79 7.69 -9.50
N ALA A 100 -10.32 8.48 -8.56
CA ALA A 100 -11.11 9.69 -8.81
C ALA A 100 -10.56 10.82 -7.93
N ASP A 101 -10.50 12.08 -8.38
CA ASP A 101 -9.96 13.28 -7.67
C ASP A 101 -8.80 13.10 -6.64
N GLY A 102 -7.87 12.14 -6.82
CA GLY A 102 -6.81 11.84 -5.84
C GLY A 102 -7.01 10.59 -4.97
N ALA A 103 -8.05 9.79 -5.20
CA ALA A 103 -8.68 8.85 -4.27
C ALA A 103 -8.93 7.44 -4.83
N ILE A 104 -8.56 6.39 -4.09
CA ILE A 104 -9.07 5.04 -4.37
C ILE A 104 -10.58 5.01 -4.10
N THR A 105 -11.36 4.64 -5.12
CA THR A 105 -12.82 4.68 -5.12
C THR A 105 -13.39 3.36 -5.63
N ALA A 106 -14.46 2.88 -5.00
CA ALA A 106 -15.34 1.84 -5.53
C ALA A 106 -16.79 2.32 -5.38
N ASP A 107 -17.51 2.42 -6.50
CA ASP A 107 -18.87 3.00 -6.57
C ASP A 107 -19.93 2.03 -7.13
N SER A 108 -19.49 0.87 -7.64
CA SER A 108 -20.31 -0.08 -8.36
C SER A 108 -19.64 -1.45 -8.48
N GLY A 109 -20.45 -2.48 -8.75
CA GLY A 109 -20.04 -3.89 -8.77
C GLY A 109 -20.55 -4.68 -7.54
N PRO A 110 -20.18 -5.95 -7.41
CA PRO A 110 -20.45 -6.78 -6.23
C PRO A 110 -19.48 -6.47 -5.07
N THR A 111 -19.51 -7.26 -4.00
CA THR A 111 -18.49 -7.21 -2.94
C THR A 111 -17.14 -7.72 -3.45
N GLY A 112 -16.05 -7.06 -3.03
CA GLY A 112 -14.68 -7.49 -3.26
C GLY A 112 -13.70 -6.70 -2.41
N LEU A 113 -12.43 -7.11 -2.43
CA LEU A 113 -11.33 -6.47 -1.73
C LEU A 113 -10.32 -5.92 -2.74
N LEU A 114 -9.81 -4.72 -2.49
CA LEU A 114 -8.55 -4.25 -3.05
C LEU A 114 -7.43 -4.55 -2.04
N VAL A 115 -6.39 -5.27 -2.44
CA VAL A 115 -5.30 -5.71 -1.57
C VAL A 115 -3.94 -5.21 -2.07
N THR A 116 -2.97 -5.03 -1.17
CA THR A 116 -1.60 -4.70 -1.56
C THR A 116 -0.88 -5.92 -2.12
N HIS A 117 -0.07 -5.74 -3.17
CA HIS A 117 0.77 -6.80 -3.74
C HIS A 117 1.78 -7.39 -2.74
N VAL A 118 2.21 -6.59 -1.75
CA VAL A 118 3.11 -7.00 -0.67
C VAL A 118 2.33 -7.20 0.64
N PRO A 119 2.57 -8.31 1.37
CA PRO A 119 2.01 -8.52 2.70
C PRO A 119 2.85 -7.80 3.78
N PHE A 120 2.17 -7.26 4.79
CA PHE A 120 2.80 -6.61 5.94
C PHE A 120 2.57 -7.43 7.22
N ALA A 121 3.61 -7.62 8.03
CA ALA A 121 3.56 -8.36 9.28
C ALA A 121 3.22 -7.43 10.45
N ASP A 122 4.23 -6.85 11.09
CA ASP A 122 4.09 -5.79 12.09
C ASP A 122 4.28 -4.43 11.41
N TYR A 123 3.36 -3.50 11.66
CA TYR A 123 3.29 -2.18 11.02
C TYR A 123 2.36 -1.27 11.82
N GLU A 124 2.63 0.03 11.82
CA GLU A 124 1.57 1.01 12.00
C GLU A 124 0.92 1.30 10.63
N LEU A 125 -0.29 1.83 10.63
CA LEU A 125 -1.01 2.31 9.45
C LEU A 125 -1.76 3.58 9.83
N ARG A 126 -1.83 4.56 8.93
CA ARG A 126 -2.94 5.52 8.91
C ARG A 126 -3.71 5.28 7.63
N VAL A 127 -5.01 5.47 7.69
CA VAL A 127 -5.87 5.39 6.52
C VAL A 127 -6.92 6.47 6.68
N GLN A 128 -6.99 7.36 5.69
CA GLN A 128 -8.09 8.29 5.57
C GLN A 128 -9.20 7.62 4.76
N PHE A 129 -10.44 7.88 5.14
CA PHE A 129 -11.62 7.33 4.50
C PHE A 129 -12.78 8.33 4.52
N ARG A 130 -13.60 8.27 3.48
CA ARG A 130 -14.87 8.98 3.34
C ARG A 130 -15.88 7.96 2.84
N MET A 131 -17.11 8.10 3.29
CA MET A 131 -18.19 7.18 3.01
C MET A 131 -19.47 7.99 2.85
N GLU A 132 -20.25 7.69 1.81
CA GLU A 132 -21.56 8.31 1.58
C GLU A 132 -22.63 7.70 2.51
N ALA A 133 -23.78 8.34 2.64
CA ALA A 133 -24.84 7.90 3.55
C ALA A 133 -25.32 6.47 3.24
N ALA A 134 -25.59 5.68 4.28
CA ALA A 134 -25.86 4.24 4.23
C ALA A 134 -24.74 3.36 3.60
N GLY A 135 -23.52 3.87 3.49
CA GLY A 135 -22.35 3.08 3.07
C GLY A 135 -21.93 2.01 4.09
N ASN A 136 -21.23 0.99 3.58
CA ASN A 136 -20.64 -0.10 4.35
C ASN A 136 -19.36 -0.60 3.64
N SER A 137 -18.25 -0.66 4.36
CA SER A 137 -16.90 -1.01 3.87
C SER A 137 -15.98 -1.33 5.06
N GLY A 138 -14.71 -1.65 4.83
CA GLY A 138 -13.77 -1.93 5.93
C GLY A 138 -12.31 -1.84 5.53
N VAL A 139 -11.44 -1.70 6.53
CA VAL A 139 -9.99 -1.78 6.38
C VAL A 139 -9.55 -3.17 6.84
N PHE A 140 -9.17 -4.01 5.89
CA PHE A 140 -8.90 -5.44 6.10
C PHE A 140 -7.42 -5.68 6.40
N LEU A 141 -7.08 -5.87 7.67
CA LEU A 141 -5.70 -6.01 8.13
C LEU A 141 -5.25 -7.48 8.04
N ARG A 142 -3.97 -7.67 7.65
CA ARG A 142 -3.29 -8.99 7.53
C ARG A 142 -4.09 -10.04 6.74
N THR A 143 -4.78 -9.59 5.70
CA THR A 143 -5.69 -10.39 4.87
C THR A 143 -4.97 -10.95 3.65
N THR A 144 -5.33 -12.17 3.23
CA THR A 144 -4.86 -12.74 1.96
C THR A 144 -5.78 -12.30 0.80
N LYS A 145 -5.31 -12.32 -0.46
CA LYS A 145 -6.12 -11.90 -1.62
C LYS A 145 -7.49 -12.58 -1.67
N GLN A 146 -7.52 -13.90 -1.46
CA GLN A 146 -8.75 -14.70 -1.43
C GLN A 146 -8.92 -15.35 -0.06
N PRO A 147 -9.51 -14.66 0.93
CA PRO A 147 -9.96 -15.30 2.17
C PRO A 147 -11.10 -16.29 1.85
N LYS A 148 -11.29 -17.30 2.69
CA LYS A 148 -12.43 -18.23 2.55
C LYS A 148 -13.66 -17.67 3.26
N GLU A 149 -13.45 -17.14 4.45
CA GLU A 149 -14.50 -16.63 5.34
C GLU A 149 -14.03 -15.30 5.93
N VAL A 150 -14.44 -14.17 5.34
CA VAL A 150 -13.87 -12.83 5.62
C VAL A 150 -13.80 -12.52 7.12
N THR A 151 -14.89 -12.67 7.87
CA THR A 151 -14.92 -12.36 9.32
C THR A 151 -14.05 -13.31 10.18
N ALA A 152 -13.68 -14.49 9.66
CA ALA A 152 -12.84 -15.48 10.34
C ALA A 152 -11.36 -15.33 9.98
N ASP A 153 -11.05 -15.15 8.69
CA ASP A 153 -9.71 -15.11 8.12
C ASP A 153 -9.08 -13.69 8.16
N CYS A 154 -9.90 -12.64 8.21
CA CYS A 154 -9.45 -11.24 8.20
C CYS A 154 -9.56 -10.57 9.57
N TYR A 155 -8.82 -9.47 9.75
CA TYR A 155 -9.05 -8.49 10.80
C TYR A 155 -9.67 -7.23 10.19
N GLU A 156 -10.99 -7.23 10.06
CA GLU A 156 -11.79 -6.16 9.48
C GLU A 156 -12.04 -5.04 10.50
N LEU A 157 -11.45 -3.85 10.27
CA LEU A 157 -11.78 -2.63 10.99
C LEU A 157 -12.90 -1.89 10.23
N ASN A 158 -14.11 -1.86 10.79
CA ASN A 158 -15.32 -1.51 10.04
C ASN A 158 -15.42 -0.02 9.69
N ILE A 159 -16.07 0.28 8.57
CA ILE A 159 -16.48 1.61 8.10
C ILE A 159 -17.95 1.51 7.65
N VAL A 160 -18.89 1.91 8.52
CA VAL A 160 -20.34 1.78 8.30
C VAL A 160 -21.12 2.92 8.96
N ASP A 161 -22.17 3.40 8.28
CA ASP A 161 -22.98 4.55 8.74
C ASP A 161 -23.89 4.14 9.92
N ASP A 162 -24.63 3.03 9.77
CA ASP A 162 -25.29 2.28 10.85
C ASP A 162 -25.31 0.78 10.49
N HIS A 163 -25.28 -0.09 11.50
CA HIS A 163 -25.34 -1.54 11.28
C HIS A 163 -26.00 -2.29 12.45
N PRO A 164 -27.02 -3.16 12.21
CA PRO A 164 -27.84 -3.75 13.27
C PRO A 164 -27.10 -4.71 14.20
N SER A 165 -25.92 -5.22 13.82
CA SER A 165 -25.06 -5.98 14.73
C SER A 165 -24.37 -5.11 15.78
N GLY A 166 -24.36 -3.79 15.61
CA GLY A 166 -23.69 -2.80 16.46
C GLY A 166 -22.17 -2.87 16.42
N PHE A 167 -21.56 -3.46 15.39
CA PHE A 167 -20.14 -3.28 15.07
C PHE A 167 -20.01 -2.01 14.20
N LEU A 168 -20.09 -0.83 14.81
CA LEU A 168 -20.03 0.46 14.12
C LEU A 168 -18.60 0.83 13.69
N THR A 169 -18.44 1.90 12.89
CA THR A 169 -17.14 2.40 12.40
C THR A 169 -16.08 2.46 13.51
N GLY A 170 -14.94 1.79 13.29
CA GLY A 170 -13.86 1.63 14.27
C GLY A 170 -13.93 0.33 15.09
N SER A 171 -14.94 -0.52 14.89
CA SER A 171 -15.01 -1.86 15.50
C SER A 171 -14.23 -2.90 14.69
N PHE A 172 -13.63 -3.89 15.37
CA PHE A 172 -13.17 -5.12 14.73
C PHE A 172 -14.32 -6.12 14.58
N VAL A 173 -14.79 -6.32 13.35
CA VAL A 173 -16.00 -7.12 13.06
C VAL A 173 -15.85 -8.56 13.56
N GLY A 174 -16.86 -9.04 14.28
CA GLY A 174 -16.85 -10.38 14.89
C GLY A 174 -15.86 -10.57 16.05
N ARG A 175 -15.07 -9.55 16.43
CA ARG A 175 -14.06 -9.66 17.51
C ARG A 175 -14.32 -8.69 18.67
N GLN A 176 -14.36 -7.39 18.39
CA GLN A 176 -14.46 -6.34 19.42
C GLN A 176 -15.16 -5.11 18.87
N LYS A 177 -16.18 -4.63 19.58
CA LYS A 177 -16.83 -3.34 19.28
C LYS A 177 -15.98 -2.20 19.83
N THR A 178 -15.96 -1.07 19.12
CA THR A 178 -15.37 0.17 19.66
C THR A 178 -16.26 0.77 20.76
N GLU A 179 -15.64 1.40 21.75
CA GLU A 179 -16.32 2.22 22.75
C GLU A 179 -16.51 3.67 22.26
N ALA A 180 -15.79 4.08 21.22
CA ALA A 180 -15.84 5.38 20.57
C ALA A 180 -16.06 5.21 19.05
N PRO A 181 -17.32 5.07 18.59
CA PRO A 181 -17.62 4.92 17.16
C PRO A 181 -17.51 6.25 16.41
N ILE A 182 -16.94 6.22 15.20
CA ILE A 182 -16.79 7.42 14.36
C ILE A 182 -18.00 7.56 13.42
N SER A 183 -18.99 8.35 13.82
CA SER A 183 -20.25 8.52 13.06
C SER A 183 -20.18 9.54 11.92
N GLY A 184 -21.21 9.52 11.05
CA GLY A 184 -21.49 10.52 10.03
C GLY A 184 -20.89 10.19 8.65
N SER A 185 -21.53 10.64 7.59
CA SER A 185 -21.13 10.42 6.18
C SER A 185 -20.68 11.73 5.50
N GLY A 186 -20.07 11.62 4.32
CA GLY A 186 -19.59 12.75 3.51
C GLY A 186 -18.25 13.38 3.96
N ASP A 187 -17.98 13.43 5.26
CA ASP A 187 -16.72 13.96 5.81
C ASP A 187 -15.55 12.97 5.76
N TRP A 188 -14.33 13.49 5.60
CA TRP A 188 -13.08 12.74 5.78
C TRP A 188 -12.85 12.37 7.24
N LYS A 189 -12.47 11.11 7.44
CA LYS A 189 -12.14 10.51 8.73
C LYS A 189 -10.79 9.83 8.62
N THR A 190 -10.15 9.61 9.77
CA THR A 190 -8.85 8.93 9.86
C THR A 190 -8.97 7.79 10.86
N PHE A 191 -8.40 6.63 10.52
CA PHE A 191 -7.88 5.71 11.53
C PHE A 191 -6.36 5.81 11.54
N ARG A 192 -5.76 5.70 12.72
CA ARG A 192 -4.39 5.21 12.89
C ARG A 192 -4.45 3.87 13.61
N VAL A 193 -3.71 2.88 13.13
CA VAL A 193 -3.72 1.51 13.64
C VAL A 193 -2.29 1.07 13.92
N LEU A 194 -2.03 0.42 15.04
CA LEU A 194 -0.74 -0.22 15.33
C LEU A 194 -0.93 -1.73 15.42
N ALA A 195 -0.37 -2.48 14.46
CA ALA A 195 -0.38 -3.93 14.40
C ALA A 195 0.98 -4.49 14.84
N GLN A 196 1.06 -5.11 16.02
CA GLN A 196 2.29 -5.65 16.61
C GLN A 196 2.09 -7.03 17.21
N GLY A 197 2.82 -8.04 16.72
CA GLY A 197 2.72 -9.43 17.13
C GLY A 197 1.30 -10.00 16.96
N ARG A 198 0.51 -9.99 18.03
CA ARG A 198 -0.92 -10.39 18.05
C ARG A 198 -1.87 -9.28 18.52
N ARG A 199 -1.36 -8.07 18.73
CA ARG A 199 -2.10 -6.89 19.20
C ARG A 199 -2.43 -5.97 18.03
N PHE A 200 -3.63 -5.41 18.07
CA PHE A 200 -4.01 -4.24 17.29
C PHE A 200 -4.44 -3.15 18.27
N GLU A 201 -4.01 -1.92 18.02
CA GLU A 201 -4.49 -0.70 18.70
C GLU A 201 -5.00 0.25 17.63
N VAL A 202 -6.08 1.00 17.90
CA VAL A 202 -6.69 1.95 16.96
C VAL A 202 -6.84 3.30 17.66
N PHE A 203 -6.54 4.38 16.93
CA PHE A 203 -6.57 5.78 17.35
C PHE A 203 -7.28 6.63 16.28
#